data_AF-A0A961VGP8-F1
#
_entry.id   AF-A0A961VGP8-F1
#
_cell.length_a   1.000
_cell.length_b   1.000
_cell.length_c   1.000
_cell.angle_alpha   90.00
_cell.angle_beta   90.00
_cell.angle_gamma   90.00
#
_symmetry.space_group_name_H-M   'P 1'
#
loop_
_entity.id
_entity.type
_entity.pdbx_description
1 polymer ?
#
loop_
_entity_poly.entity_id
_entity_poly.type
_entity_poly.pdbx_seq_one_letter_code
_entity_poly.pdbx_strand_id
1 'polypeptide(L)' 'MSDSATTWHGTTIVSVRKGGKVVIAGDGQVSVGQTVMKSNAKKVRPLGKSGVIAGFAGA' A
#
# COMPACT_ATOMS: atom_id res chain seq x y z
N MET A 1 -31.19 -8.61 -9.25
CA MET A 1 -30.22 -9.41 -8.45
C MET A 1 -28.97 -8.56 -8.37
N SER A 2 -28.52 -8.22 -7.16
CA SER A 2 -27.45 -7.25 -6.92
C SER A 2 -26.12 -7.74 -7.48
N ASP A 3 -25.51 -6.96 -8.36
CA ASP A 3 -24.10 -7.09 -8.72
C ASP A 3 -23.24 -6.79 -7.49
N SER A 4 -22.96 -7.80 -6.67
CA SER A 4 -21.88 -7.73 -5.70
C SER A 4 -20.56 -7.83 -6.44
N ALA A 5 -20.13 -6.71 -7.01
CA ALA A 5 -18.76 -6.54 -7.45
C ALA A 5 -17.83 -6.90 -6.28
N THR A 6 -16.95 -7.87 -6.48
CA THR A 6 -15.94 -8.26 -5.49
C THR A 6 -15.11 -7.04 -5.10
N THR A 7 -15.35 -6.48 -3.91
CA THR A 7 -14.61 -5.33 -3.39
C THR A 7 -13.20 -5.78 -2.99
N TRP A 8 -12.21 -5.38 -3.77
CA TRP A 8 -10.80 -5.55 -3.42
C TRP A 8 -10.40 -4.45 -2.43
N HIS A 9 -9.99 -4.84 -1.22
CA HIS A 9 -9.40 -3.90 -0.27
C HIS A 9 -7.89 -3.91 -0.43
N GLY A 10 -7.38 -2.81 -0.96
CA GLY A 10 -5.95 -2.54 -1.10
C GLY A 10 -5.28 -2.20 0.24
N THR A 11 -4.02 -1.87 0.12
CA THR A 11 -3.10 -1.51 1.20
C THR A 11 -3.12 -0.01 1.39
N THR A 12 -2.94 0.47 2.61
CA THR A 12 -2.82 1.88 2.94
C THR A 12 -1.35 2.31 2.84
N ILE A 13 -1.08 3.45 2.21
CA ILE A 13 0.24 4.09 2.19
C ILE A 13 0.10 5.46 2.83
N VAL A 14 1.02 5.80 3.75
CA VAL A 14 1.07 7.10 4.43
C VAL A 14 2.45 7.74 4.21
N SER A 15 2.48 9.06 4.01
CA SER A 15 3.70 9.86 3.99
C SER A 15 3.70 10.93 5.07
N VAL A 16 4.83 11.08 5.76
CA VAL A 16 5.04 12.14 6.75
C VAL A 16 6.29 12.94 6.36
N ARG A 17 6.17 14.27 6.40
CA ARG A 17 7.29 15.21 6.19
C ARG A 17 7.51 16.04 7.44
N LYS A 18 8.71 15.98 8.01
CA LYS A 18 9.08 16.75 9.21
C LYS A 18 10.59 16.99 9.26
N GLY A 19 11.01 18.22 9.56
CA GLY A 19 12.43 18.55 9.78
C GLY A 19 13.34 18.19 8.60
N GLY A 20 12.91 18.49 7.37
CA GLY A 20 13.67 18.17 6.15
C GLY A 20 13.70 16.68 5.78
N LYS A 21 13.03 15.81 6.53
CA LYS A 21 12.96 14.36 6.28
C LYS A 21 11.58 13.96 5.79
N VAL A 22 11.55 12.94 4.93
CA VAL A 22 10.33 12.30 4.44
C VAL A 22 10.37 10.82 4.81
N VAL A 23 9.26 10.32 5.35
CA VAL A 23 9.05 8.90 5.65
C VAL A 23 7.83 8.42 4.86
N ILE A 24 7.92 7.21 4.31
CA ILE A 24 6.80 6.50 3.70
C ILE A 24 6.62 5.19 4.45
N ALA A 25 5.38 4.91 4.86
CA ALA A 25 4.99 3.65 5.49
C ALA A 25 3.77 3.10 4.76
N GLY A 26 3.61 1.78 4.79
CA GLY A 26 2.39 1.14 4.34
C GLY A 26 2.16 -0.14 5.11
N ASP A 27 0.90 -0.53 5.25
CA ASP A 27 0.60 -1.88 5.72
C ASP A 27 0.82 -2.90 4.59
N GLY A 28 0.79 -4.19 4.92
CA GLY A 28 1.08 -5.29 4.00
C GLY A 28 -0.14 -6.13 3.61
N GLN A 29 -1.34 -5.74 4.04
CA GLN A 29 -2.53 -6.58 3.98
C GLN A 29 -3.24 -6.46 2.63
N VAL A 30 -3.48 -7.60 1.99
CA VAL A 30 -4.38 -7.70 0.83
C VAL A 30 -5.51 -8.64 1.18
N SER A 31 -6.76 -8.20 1.00
CA SER A 31 -7.96 -8.97 1.34
C SER A 31 -8.92 -9.08 0.15
N VAL A 32 -9.63 -10.22 0.07
CA VAL A 32 -10.77 -10.45 -0.85
C VAL A 32 -12.00 -10.70 0.01
N GLY A 33 -13.00 -9.82 -0.08
CA GLY A 33 -14.13 -9.87 0.85
C GLY A 33 -13.64 -9.67 2.30
N GLN A 34 -13.86 -10.66 3.17
CA GLN A 34 -13.43 -10.64 4.58
C GLN A 34 -12.15 -11.45 4.85
N THR A 35 -11.55 -12.08 3.84
CA THR A 35 -10.40 -12.98 4.02
C THR A 35 -9.09 -12.30 3.63
N VAL A 36 -8.08 -12.38 4.51
CA VAL A 36 -6.72 -11.90 4.24
C VAL A 36 -6.01 -12.92 3.34
N MET A 37 -5.62 -12.49 2.14
CA MET A 37 -5.00 -13.35 1.12
C MET A 37 -3.47 -13.27 1.15
N LYS A 38 -2.89 -12.15 1.60
CA LYS A 38 -1.43 -11.97 1.72
C LYS A 38 -1.10 -10.97 2.83
N SER A 39 -0.24 -11.38 3.77
CA SER A 39 0.18 -10.55 4.92
C SER A 39 1.43 -9.69 4.65
N ASN A 40 2.18 -9.98 3.58
CA ASN A 40 3.53 -9.42 3.35
C ASN A 40 3.66 -8.72 1.98
N ALA A 41 2.70 -7.86 1.60
CA ALA A 41 2.87 -7.05 0.40
C ALA A 41 3.92 -5.93 0.63
N LYS A 42 5.10 -6.03 0.01
CA LYS A 42 6.08 -4.92 -0.01
C LYS A 42 5.68 -3.89 -1.08
N LYS A 43 4.89 -2.90 -0.69
CA LYS A 43 4.40 -1.86 -1.61
C LYS A 43 5.09 -0.50 -1.49
N VAL A 44 6.08 -0.39 -0.61
CA VAL A 44 7.02 0.74 -0.54
C VAL A 44 8.38 0.27 -1.06
N ARG A 45 8.94 0.97 -2.05
CA ARG A 45 10.25 0.66 -2.62
C ARG A 45 11.04 1.92 -3.01
N PRO A 46 12.38 1.88 -2.89
CA PRO A 46 13.22 2.91 -3.49
C PRO A 46 13.19 2.82 -5.02
N LEU A 47 13.25 3.97 -5.69
CA LEU A 47 13.40 4.07 -7.14
C LEU A 47 14.83 4.56 -7.46
N GLY A 48 15.64 3.67 -8.02
CA GLY A 48 17.02 3.98 -8.39
C GLY A 48 17.91 4.29 -7.18
N LYS A 49 19.03 4.98 -7.43
CA LYS A 49 20.02 5.37 -6.41
C LYS A 49 19.84 6.81 -5.90
N SER A 50 18.87 7.56 -6.43
CA SER A 50 18.73 9.01 -6.25
C SER A 50 17.86 9.44 -5.07
N GLY A 51 17.62 8.57 -4.09
CA GLY A 51 16.87 8.92 -2.87
C GLY A 51 15.35 9.06 -3.06
N VAL A 52 14.80 8.58 -4.18
CA VAL A 52 13.35 8.56 -4.43
C VAL A 52 12.73 7.32 -3.80
N ILE A 53 11.60 7.47 -3.10
CA ILE A 53 10.81 6.37 -2.54
C ILE A 53 9.41 6.44 -3.14
N ALA A 54 8.89 5.31 -3.60
CA ALA A 54 7.54 5.17 -4.11
C ALA A 54 6.72 4.19 -3.27
N GLY A 55 5.46 4.54 -3.00
CA GLY A 55 4.48 3.68 -2.36
C GLY A 55 3.26 3.48 -3.26
N PHE A 56 2.68 2.28 -3.29
CA PHE A 56 1.51 1.96 -4.12
C PHE A 56 0.40 1.32 -3.28
N ALA A 57 -0.76 1.96 -3.18
CA ALA A 57 -1.83 1.51 -2.28
C ALA A 57 -2.67 0.35 -2.86
N GLY A 58 -2.91 0.28 -4.17
CA GLY A 58 -3.82 -0.74 -4.71
C GLY A 58 -3.69 -0.91 -6.22
N ALA A 59 -4.17 -2.05 -6.72
CA ALA A 59 -4.59 -2.27 -8.11
C ALA A 59 -6.08 -2.59 -8.06
#